data_AF-A0A024CBN4-F1
#
_entry.id   AF-A0A024CBN4-F1
#
_cell.length_a   1.000
_cell.length_b   1.000
_cell.length_c   1.000
_cell.angle_alpha   90.00
_cell.angle_beta   90.00
_cell.angle_gamma   90.00
#
_symmetry.space_group_name_H-M   'P 1'
#
loop_
_entity.id
_entity.type
_entity.pdbx_description
1 polymer ?
#
loop_
_entity_poly.entity_id
_entity_poly.type
_entity_poly.pdbx_seq_one_letter_code
_entity_poly.pdbx_strand_id
1 'polypeptide(L)'
;YNWGQYDDRFNLDREPTAANRFGWIVEIDPFDPTTPPIKHTALGRFSHEGCETTVSGDGRVVVYSGDDRRFEYVYKFVSAGKLSGDKSVDRHLLSDGTLYVARFNEDGTLDWLP
;
A
#
# COMPACT_ATOMS: atom_id res chain seq x y z
N TYR A 1 10.59 -19.71 -8.55
CA TYR A 1 12.04 -19.71 -8.22
C TYR A 1 12.27 -20.61 -7.01
N ASN A 2 13.40 -21.31 -6.93
CA ASN A 2 13.69 -22.27 -5.84
C ASN A 2 14.62 -21.70 -4.76
N TRP A 3 14.50 -20.41 -4.43
CA TRP A 3 15.41 -19.75 -3.47
C TRP A 3 15.37 -20.33 -2.06
N GLY A 4 14.23 -20.89 -1.61
CA GLY A 4 14.12 -21.53 -0.30
C GLY A 4 14.97 -22.80 -0.12
N GLN A 5 15.58 -23.33 -1.19
CA GLN A 5 16.59 -24.40 -1.10
C GLN A 5 17.98 -23.88 -0.69
N TYR A 6 18.21 -22.57 -0.76
CA TYR A 6 19.53 -21.95 -0.61
C TYR A 6 19.57 -20.79 0.39
N ASP A 7 18.44 -20.14 0.69
CA ASP A 7 18.31 -19.06 1.67
C ASP A 7 17.05 -19.30 2.53
N ASP A 8 17.28 -19.52 3.83
CA ASP A 8 16.24 -19.82 4.83
C ASP A 8 15.14 -18.76 4.88
N ARG A 9 15.46 -17.50 4.54
CA ARG A 9 14.49 -16.40 4.48
C ARG A 9 13.33 -16.66 3.50
N PHE A 10 13.56 -17.49 2.47
CA PHE A 10 12.55 -17.87 1.49
C PHE A 10 11.99 -19.29 1.71
N ASN A 11 12.41 -19.97 2.77
CA ASN A 11 11.91 -21.28 3.15
C ASN A 11 10.79 -21.14 4.19
N LEU A 12 9.53 -21.36 3.78
CA LEU A 12 8.38 -21.18 4.67
C LEU A 12 8.28 -22.24 5.78
N ASP A 13 8.94 -23.39 5.64
CA ASP A 13 9.00 -24.40 6.71
C ASP A 13 9.94 -23.95 7.84
N ARG A 14 10.93 -23.09 7.54
CA ARG A 14 11.88 -22.53 8.51
C ARG A 14 11.49 -21.14 9.00
N GLU A 15 11.01 -20.29 8.10
CA GLU A 15 10.66 -18.88 8.33
C GLU A 15 9.19 -18.62 7.94
N PRO A 16 8.20 -19.18 8.67
CA PRO A 16 6.79 -19.19 8.26
C PRO A 16 6.15 -17.81 8.14
N THR A 17 6.67 -16.80 8.87
CA THR A 17 6.18 -15.42 8.80
C THR A 17 6.91 -14.58 7.74
N ALA A 18 7.89 -15.13 7.02
CA ALA A 18 8.66 -14.40 6.02
C ALA A 18 7.78 -13.77 4.96
N ALA A 19 6.81 -14.51 4.44
CA ALA A 19 5.89 -14.02 3.43
C ALA A 19 5.10 -12.77 3.88
N ASN A 20 4.81 -12.62 5.17
CA ASN A 20 4.06 -11.48 5.71
C ASN A 20 4.87 -10.17 5.67
N ARG A 21 6.19 -10.27 5.54
CA ARG A 21 7.09 -9.11 5.43
C ARG A 21 7.15 -8.54 4.00
N PHE A 22 6.43 -9.11 3.03
CA PHE A 22 6.40 -8.69 1.62
C PHE A 22 4.96 -8.46 1.12
N GLY A 23 4.82 -7.82 -0.04
CA GLY A 23 3.53 -7.44 -0.63
C GLY A 23 3.01 -6.10 -0.12
N TRP A 24 3.90 -5.15 0.15
CA TRP A 24 3.59 -3.83 0.70
C TRP A 24 4.04 -2.75 -0.29
N ILE A 25 3.32 -1.63 -0.34
CA ILE A 25 3.84 -0.38 -0.93
C ILE A 25 5.02 0.10 -0.08
N VAL A 26 6.11 0.49 -0.74
CA VAL A 26 7.35 0.94 -0.10
C VAL A 26 7.66 2.37 -0.55
N GLU A 27 7.73 3.29 0.41
CA GLU A 27 8.16 4.67 0.17
C GLU A 27 9.68 4.77 0.28
N ILE A 28 10.28 5.50 -0.66
CA ILE A 28 11.72 5.77 -0.74
C ILE A 28 11.87 7.28 -0.89
N ASP A 29 12.78 7.89 -0.13
CA ASP A 29 13.22 9.26 -0.38
C ASP A 29 14.39 9.24 -1.39
N PRO A 30 14.19 9.66 -2.65
CA PRO A 30 15.25 9.65 -3.65
C PRO A 30 16.28 10.78 -3.44
N PHE A 31 16.01 11.76 -2.58
CA PHE A 31 16.90 12.89 -2.31
C PHE A 31 17.79 12.69 -1.09
N ASP A 32 17.48 11.70 -0.24
CA ASP A 32 18.28 11.34 0.92
C ASP A 32 18.59 9.83 0.92
N PRO A 33 19.79 9.42 0.47
CA PRO A 33 20.18 8.01 0.42
C PRO A 33 20.40 7.39 1.80
N THR A 34 20.40 8.18 2.88
CA THR A 34 20.55 7.68 4.25
C THR A 34 19.21 7.34 4.91
N THR A 35 18.10 7.84 4.36
CA THR A 35 16.76 7.55 4.86
C THR A 35 16.37 6.10 4.53
N PRO A 36 16.07 5.25 5.52
CA PRO A 36 15.60 3.89 5.26
C PRO A 36 14.23 3.90 4.57
N PRO A 37 14.02 3.05 3.54
CA PRO A 37 12.70 2.88 2.94
C PRO A 37 11.66 2.39 3.96
N ILE A 38 10.41 2.83 3.80
CA ILE A 38 9.31 2.53 4.73
C ILE A 38 8.28 1.66 4.03
N LYS A 39 7.89 0.54 4.65
CA LYS A 39 6.75 -0.28 4.21
C LYS A 39 5.47 0.26 4.82
N HIS A 40 4.55 0.79 4.01
CA HIS A 40 3.32 1.40 4.51
C HIS A 40 2.20 0.37 4.66
N THR A 41 2.12 -0.19 5.86
CA THR A 41 1.17 -1.28 6.14
C THR A 41 -0.30 -0.84 6.14
N ALA A 42 -0.59 0.44 6.36
CA ALA A 42 -1.94 0.99 6.32
C ALA A 42 -2.58 0.92 4.91
N LEU A 43 -1.78 0.78 3.85
CA LEU A 43 -2.25 0.62 2.47
C LEU A 43 -2.58 -0.84 2.11
N GLY A 44 -2.45 -1.77 3.05
CA GLY A 44 -2.82 -3.18 2.88
C GLY A 44 -1.74 -4.03 2.21
N ARG A 45 -1.90 -5.36 2.35
CA ARG A 45 -0.96 -6.36 1.83
C ARG A 45 -1.59 -7.20 0.71
N PHE A 46 -1.11 -7.02 -0.51
CA PHE A 46 -1.55 -7.76 -1.70
C PHE A 46 -0.51 -7.62 -2.84
N SER A 47 -0.80 -8.11 -4.05
CA SER A 47 0.12 -8.01 -5.19
C SER A 47 -0.07 -6.66 -5.89
N HIS A 48 0.37 -5.60 -5.21
CA HIS A 48 0.29 -4.24 -5.72
C HIS A 48 0.91 -4.13 -7.12
N GLU A 49 0.13 -3.68 -8.10
CA GLU A 49 0.61 -3.33 -9.43
C GLU A 49 1.08 -1.86 -9.49
N GLY A 50 0.26 -0.96 -8.93
CA GLY A 50 0.45 0.48 -8.98
C GLY A 50 0.10 1.17 -7.65
N CYS A 51 0.37 2.47 -7.60
CA CYS A 51 0.18 3.33 -6.42
C CYS A 51 -0.20 4.75 -6.89
N GLU A 52 -1.30 4.87 -7.61
CA GLU A 52 -1.74 6.13 -8.21
C GLU A 52 -2.20 7.09 -7.10
N THR A 53 -1.55 8.25 -7.00
CA THR A 53 -1.70 9.15 -5.85
C THR A 53 -2.33 10.47 -6.26
N THR A 54 -3.31 10.93 -5.49
CA THR A 54 -3.95 12.23 -5.68
C THR A 54 -4.28 12.88 -4.33
N VAL A 55 -4.77 14.12 -4.37
CA VAL A 55 -5.22 14.86 -3.19
C VAL A 55 -6.71 15.13 -3.33
N SER A 56 -7.50 14.72 -2.34
CA SER A 56 -8.94 14.97 -2.32
C SER A 56 -9.25 16.46 -2.17
N GLY A 57 -10.48 16.86 -2.50
CA GLY A 57 -10.91 18.26 -2.39
C GLY A 57 -10.85 18.85 -0.98
N ASP A 58 -10.83 18.01 0.05
CA ASP A 58 -10.64 18.43 1.45
C ASP A 58 -9.16 18.41 1.92
N GLY A 59 -8.23 18.05 1.03
CA GLY A 59 -6.78 18.13 1.24
C GLY A 59 -6.10 16.85 1.73
N ARG A 60 -6.78 15.69 1.74
CA ARG A 60 -6.19 14.42 2.19
C ARG A 60 -5.51 13.69 1.04
N VAL A 61 -4.50 12.90 1.35
CA VAL A 61 -3.81 12.05 0.36
C VAL A 61 -4.71 10.83 0.08
N VAL A 62 -4.90 10.54 -1.19
CA VAL A 62 -5.65 9.37 -1.66
C VAL A 62 -4.74 8.55 -2.55
N VAL A 63 -4.67 7.23 -2.30
CA VAL A 63 -3.89 6.29 -3.11
C VAL A 63 -4.82 5.23 -3.66
N TYR A 64 -4.85 5.06 -4.98
CA TYR A 64 -5.53 3.96 -5.66
C TYR A 64 -4.53 2.88 -6.05
N SER A 65 -4.89 1.61 -5.83
CA SER A 65 -4.05 0.45 -6.18
C SER A 65 -4.90 -0.74 -6.58
N GLY A 66 -4.31 -1.66 -7.35
CA GLY A 66 -4.92 -2.94 -7.72
C GLY A 66 -4.09 -4.12 -7.23
N ASP A 67 -4.74 -5.26 -7.00
CA ASP A 67 -4.09 -6.55 -6.81
C ASP A 67 -4.09 -7.33 -8.14
N ASP A 68 -2.91 -7.49 -8.74
CA ASP A 68 -2.73 -8.10 -10.06
C ASP A 68 -2.80 -9.64 -9.99
N ARG A 69 -3.99 -10.14 -9.65
CA ARG A 69 -4.35 -11.55 -9.77
C ARG A 69 -5.78 -11.69 -10.26
N ARG A 70 -6.08 -12.87 -10.80
CA ARG A 70 -7.44 -13.19 -11.23
C ARG A 70 -8.40 -13.17 -10.04
N PHE A 71 -9.52 -12.50 -10.22
CA PHE A 71 -10.59 -12.38 -9.22
C PHE A 71 -10.20 -11.63 -7.93
N GLU A 72 -9.22 -10.73 -8.01
CA GLU A 72 -8.90 -9.79 -6.93
C GLU A 72 -9.45 -8.38 -7.21
N TYR A 73 -9.14 -7.42 -6.34
CA TYR A 73 -9.88 -6.17 -6.21
C TYR A 73 -9.06 -4.90 -6.51
N VAL A 74 -9.80 -3.79 -6.62
CA VAL A 74 -9.27 -2.42 -6.64
C VAL A 74 -9.44 -1.80 -5.26
N TYR A 75 -8.40 -1.13 -4.78
CA TYR A 75 -8.32 -0.54 -3.46
C TYR A 75 -8.13 0.97 -3.52
N LYS A 76 -8.55 1.65 -2.46
CA LYS A 76 -8.33 3.09 -2.24
C LYS A 76 -7.95 3.31 -0.80
N PHE A 77 -6.78 3.86 -0.52
CA PHE A 77 -6.42 4.39 0.79
C PHE A 77 -6.71 5.90 0.86
N VAL A 78 -7.21 6.38 1.99
CA VAL A 78 -7.38 7.81 2.28
C VAL A 78 -6.72 8.12 3.62
N SER A 79 -5.76 9.06 3.63
CA SER A 79 -5.05 9.46 4.85
C SER A 79 -5.99 10.07 5.90
N ALA A 80 -5.66 9.92 7.18
CA ALA A 80 -6.35 10.61 8.26
C ALA A 80 -6.01 12.12 8.26
N GLY A 81 -4.74 12.45 8.01
CA GLY A 81 -4.22 13.81 7.93
C GLY A 81 -4.37 14.46 6.55
N LYS A 82 -4.18 15.77 6.51
CA LYS A 82 -4.16 16.57 5.27
C LYS A 82 -2.73 16.89 4.86
N LEU A 83 -2.50 17.00 3.55
CA LEU A 83 -1.24 17.47 3.00
C LEU A 83 -1.02 18.92 3.42
N SER A 84 0.12 19.17 4.08
CA SER A 84 0.45 20.45 4.69
C SER A 84 1.53 21.21 3.92
N GLY A 85 2.34 20.51 3.13
CA GLY A 85 3.56 21.03 2.50
C GLY A 85 4.78 20.99 3.42
N ASP A 86 4.61 20.68 4.71
CA ASP A 86 5.72 20.40 5.62
C ASP A 86 6.11 18.93 5.52
N LYS A 87 7.25 18.66 4.89
CA LYS A 87 7.80 17.30 4.72
C LYS A 87 7.90 16.52 6.03
N SER A 88 8.16 17.19 7.16
CA SER A 88 8.30 16.51 8.46
C SER A 88 6.98 15.95 8.97
N VAL A 89 5.86 16.59 8.62
CA VAL A 89 4.50 16.15 8.92
C VAL A 89 4.02 15.19 7.84
N ASP A 90 4.19 15.56 6.58
CA ASP A 90 3.62 14.86 5.43
C ASP A 90 4.17 13.44 5.27
N ARG A 91 5.39 13.17 5.74
CA ARG A 91 6.01 11.82 5.72
C ARG A 91 5.26 10.76 6.52
N HIS A 92 4.30 11.16 7.35
CA HIS A 92 3.49 10.26 8.16
C HIS A 92 2.09 10.02 7.58
N LEU A 93 1.71 10.68 6.48
CA LEU A 93 0.35 10.63 5.93
C LEU A 93 -0.07 9.26 5.40
N LEU A 94 0.88 8.41 5.03
CA LEU A 94 0.61 7.05 4.57
C LEU A 94 0.61 6.00 5.70
N SER A 95 0.86 6.43 6.94
CA SER A 95 0.87 5.54 8.12
C SER A 95 -0.47 5.46 8.84
N ASP A 96 -1.38 6.42 8.63
CA ASP A 96 -2.69 6.48 9.28
C ASP A 96 -3.78 6.95 8.32
N GLY A 97 -4.90 6.24 8.31
CA GLY A 97 -5.99 6.44 7.37
C GLY A 97 -6.94 5.26 7.28
N THR A 98 -7.73 5.22 6.22
CA THR A 98 -8.69 4.14 5.96
C THR A 98 -8.41 3.55 4.59
N LEU A 99 -8.21 2.23 4.55
CA LEU A 99 -8.17 1.46 3.31
C LEU A 99 -9.59 1.04 2.95
N TYR A 100 -9.95 1.19 1.68
CA TYR A 100 -11.24 0.78 1.12
C TYR A 100 -11.01 -0.20 -0.01
N VAL A 101 -12.01 -1.04 -0.27
CA VAL A 101 -12.11 -1.91 -1.45
C VAL A 101 -13.30 -1.48 -2.31
N ALA A 102 -13.15 -1.56 -3.64
CA ALA A 102 -14.21 -1.23 -4.58
C ALA A 102 -15.24 -2.35 -4.72
N ARG A 103 -16.53 -1.99 -4.69
CA ARG A 103 -17.62 -2.80 -5.24
C ARG A 103 -18.23 -2.06 -6.43
N PHE A 104 -18.21 -2.71 -7.59
CA PHE A 104 -18.88 -2.23 -8.80
C PHE A 104 -20.30 -2.80 -8.83
N ASN A 105 -21.30 -1.93 -8.91
CA ASN A 105 -22.71 -2.31 -8.92
C ASN A 105 -23.20 -2.53 -10.36
N GLU A 106 -24.30 -3.27 -10.51
CA GLU A 106 -24.88 -3.60 -11.83
C GLU A 106 -25.34 -2.37 -12.63
N ASP A 107 -25.67 -1.28 -11.95
CA ASP A 107 -26.11 -0.01 -12.55
C ASP A 107 -24.94 0.89 -13.00
N GLY A 108 -23.69 0.41 -12.88
CA GLY A 108 -22.49 1.16 -13.23
C GLY A 108 -22.02 2.13 -12.13
N THR A 109 -22.67 2.16 -10.97
CA THR A 109 -22.19 2.90 -9.80
C THR A 109 -21.10 2.11 -9.07
N LEU A 110 -20.40 2.80 -8.17
CA LEU A 110 -19.32 2.22 -7.38
C LEU A 110 -19.47 2.63 -5.92
N ASP A 111 -19.31 1.65 -5.04
CA ASP A 111 -19.20 1.84 -3.59
C ASP A 111 -17.77 1.54 -3.13
N TRP A 112 -17.28 2.37 -2.22
CA TRP A 112 -16.05 2.11 -1.48
C TRP A 112 -16.40 1.55 -0.11
N LEU A 113 -16.02 0.29 0.14
CA LEU A 113 -16.27 -0.40 1.41
C LEU A 113 -15.02 -0.31 2.29
N PRO A 114 -15.11 0.17 3.55
CA PRO A 114 -13.98 0.23 4.48
C PRO A 114 -13.60 -1.14 5.06
#